data_AF-A0A0U3QK52-F1
#
_entry.id   AF-A0A0U3QK52-F1
#
_cell.length_a   1.000
_cell.length_b   1.000
_cell.length_c   1.000
_cell.angle_alpha   90.00
_cell.angle_beta   90.00
_cell.angle_gamma   90.00
#
_symmetry.space_group_name_H-M   'P 1'
#
loop_
_entity.id
_entity.type
_entity.pdbx_description
1 polymer ?
#
loop_
_entity_poly.entity_id
_entity_poly.type
_entity_poly.pdbx_seq_one_letter_code
_entity_poly.pdbx_strand_id
1 'polypeptide(L)'
;MDFADVVVTVIGAGLILLMAADVFHTLLYPHGTGPVCRLIMRALWLLSRRFVGRASTVAAPAAMAAVIGAWASLSIMGWALVYLPHLPDGFVYAEGVPHGGDLAEAMYISMVSLSTVGFGEIVPAAPLLRFVVAAQAVTGFGLLTATVSWILQTYPALSRRRALAHELNLFRQAAGPQGMSTLEHGHAAALLESFARSVATVSMDLLAFNETYYFHEAQQRGSLPATVAYAHQLASEAQAGTNIDLQFAGRMMHAALDDLAEVLRGKFGHTGQTSSEVFQSYESHHRHRRN
;
A
#
# COMPACT_ATOMS: atom_id res chain seq x y z
N MET A 1 -39.54 -10.53 -11.30
CA MET A 1 -38.13 -10.92 -11.13
C MET A 1 -38.00 -12.35 -11.61
N ASP A 2 -37.36 -12.50 -12.75
CA ASP A 2 -37.04 -13.79 -13.31
C ASP A 2 -35.74 -14.34 -12.68
N PHE A 3 -35.41 -15.60 -12.94
CA PHE A 3 -34.18 -16.21 -12.42
C PHE A 3 -32.92 -15.42 -12.82
N ALA A 4 -32.91 -14.85 -14.03
CA ALA A 4 -31.81 -14.02 -14.51
C ALA A 4 -31.61 -12.76 -13.65
N ASP A 5 -32.69 -12.09 -13.27
CA ASP A 5 -32.67 -10.88 -12.43
C ASP A 5 -32.06 -11.15 -11.05
N VAL A 6 -32.42 -12.30 -10.48
CA VAL A 6 -31.87 -12.75 -9.20
C VAL A 6 -30.39 -13.03 -9.32
N VAL A 7 -29.95 -13.71 -10.38
CA VAL A 7 -28.54 -14.00 -10.62
C VAL A 7 -27.73 -12.71 -10.76
N VAL A 8 -28.22 -11.74 -11.53
CA VAL A 8 -27.56 -10.43 -11.72
C VAL A 8 -27.44 -9.68 -10.40
N THR A 9 -28.51 -9.66 -9.59
CA THR A 9 -28.51 -9.02 -8.27
C THR A 9 -27.51 -9.70 -7.32
N VAL A 10 -27.45 -11.03 -7.32
CA VAL A 10 -26.51 -11.80 -6.48
C VAL A 10 -25.06 -11.54 -6.88
N ILE A 11 -24.76 -11.45 -8.19
CA ILE A 11 -23.43 -11.07 -8.68
C ILE A 11 -23.09 -9.65 -8.21
N GLY A 12 -24.02 -8.71 -8.32
CA GLY A 12 -23.86 -7.34 -7.84
C GLY A 12 -23.53 -7.26 -6.34
N ALA A 13 -24.32 -7.96 -5.51
CA ALA A 13 -24.08 -8.08 -4.08
C ALA A 13 -22.71 -8.72 -3.78
N GLY A 14 -22.31 -9.74 -4.55
CA GLY A 14 -20.99 -10.36 -4.46
C GLY A 14 -19.84 -9.38 -4.72
N LEU A 15 -19.97 -8.49 -5.71
CA LEU A 15 -18.97 -7.45 -6.00
C LEU A 15 -18.88 -6.41 -4.87
N ILE A 16 -20.02 -6.01 -4.30
CA ILE A 16 -20.07 -5.09 -3.15
C ILE A 16 -19.37 -5.72 -1.93
N LEU A 17 -19.67 -7.00 -1.63
CA LEU A 17 -19.03 -7.72 -0.54
C LEU A 17 -17.53 -7.92 -0.78
N LEU A 18 -17.11 -8.21 -2.01
CA LEU A 18 -15.70 -8.31 -2.37
C LEU A 18 -14.97 -6.99 -2.15
N MET A 19 -15.57 -5.87 -2.58
CA MET A 19 -15.02 -4.53 -2.32
C MET A 19 -14.93 -4.25 -0.82
N ALA A 20 -15.99 -4.51 -0.05
CA ALA A 20 -16.01 -4.28 1.40
C ALA A 20 -14.97 -5.15 2.13
N ALA A 21 -14.83 -6.41 1.74
CA ALA A 21 -13.81 -7.32 2.28
C ALA A 21 -12.39 -6.85 1.94
N ASP A 22 -12.17 -6.34 0.72
CA ASP A 22 -10.88 -5.81 0.30
C ASP A 22 -10.47 -4.56 1.09
N VAL A 23 -11.41 -3.62 1.27
CA VAL A 23 -11.23 -2.43 2.12
C VAL A 23 -10.98 -2.84 3.57
N PHE A 24 -11.77 -3.76 4.11
CA PHE A 24 -11.62 -4.24 5.49
C PHE A 24 -10.25 -4.86 5.72
N HIS A 25 -9.80 -5.75 4.85
CA HIS A 25 -8.48 -6.35 5.00
C HIS A 25 -7.37 -5.31 4.85
N THR A 26 -7.45 -4.44 3.84
CA THR A 26 -6.39 -3.47 3.55
C THR A 26 -6.27 -2.39 4.63
N LEU A 27 -7.35 -2.02 5.33
CA LEU A 27 -7.33 -0.91 6.30
C LEU A 27 -7.50 -1.33 7.75
N LEU A 28 -8.36 -2.31 8.01
CA LEU A 28 -8.76 -2.67 9.38
C LEU A 28 -8.03 -3.91 9.88
N TYR A 29 -7.45 -4.72 8.99
CA TYR A 29 -6.75 -5.95 9.37
C TYR A 29 -5.22 -5.79 9.29
N PRO A 30 -4.50 -5.66 10.42
CA PRO A 30 -3.08 -5.27 10.43
C PRO A 30 -2.10 -6.22 9.75
N HIS A 31 -2.51 -7.43 9.39
CA HIS A 31 -1.61 -8.49 8.89
C HIS A 31 -1.97 -9.02 7.49
N GLY A 32 -2.92 -8.40 6.76
CA GLY A 32 -3.43 -8.95 5.52
C GLY A 32 -3.78 -7.90 4.46
N THR A 33 -3.21 -8.05 3.27
CA THR A 33 -3.60 -7.25 2.09
C THR A 33 -4.86 -7.84 1.45
N GLY A 34 -5.84 -7.04 1.03
CA GLY A 34 -7.05 -7.54 0.38
C GLY A 34 -6.79 -8.30 -0.94
N PRO A 35 -7.68 -9.23 -1.36
CA PRO A 35 -7.50 -10.03 -2.58
C PRO A 35 -7.38 -9.20 -3.88
N VAL A 36 -8.17 -8.13 -4.02
CA VAL A 36 -8.16 -7.21 -5.17
C VAL A 36 -6.90 -6.37 -5.14
N CYS A 37 -6.54 -5.81 -3.97
CA CYS A 37 -5.28 -5.09 -3.80
C CYS A 37 -4.08 -5.98 -4.22
N ARG A 38 -4.02 -7.24 -3.75
CA ARG A 38 -2.96 -8.20 -4.15
C ARG A 38 -2.92 -8.45 -5.65
N LEU A 39 -4.09 -8.59 -6.29
CA LEU A 39 -4.18 -8.82 -7.73
C LEU A 39 -3.66 -7.62 -8.52
N ILE A 40 -4.09 -6.42 -8.15
CA ILE A 40 -3.65 -5.16 -8.77
C ILE A 40 -2.15 -4.99 -8.61
N MET A 41 -1.62 -5.27 -7.42
CA MET A 41 -0.18 -5.19 -7.18
C MET A 41 0.61 -6.20 -8.01
N ARG A 42 0.12 -7.44 -8.16
CA ARG A 42 0.73 -8.42 -9.07
C ARG A 42 0.66 -7.96 -10.52
N ALA A 43 -0.46 -7.37 -10.95
CA ALA A 43 -0.62 -6.84 -12.29
C ALA A 43 0.33 -5.66 -12.55
N LEU A 44 0.37 -4.67 -11.66
CA LEU A 44 1.34 -3.57 -11.71
C LEU A 44 2.79 -4.08 -11.72
N TRP A 45 3.08 -5.12 -10.95
CA TRP A 45 4.39 -5.75 -10.95
C TRP A 45 4.73 -6.41 -12.30
N LEU A 46 3.80 -7.15 -12.91
CA LEU A 46 3.98 -7.73 -14.24
C LEU A 46 4.14 -6.65 -15.32
N LEU A 47 3.35 -5.57 -15.25
CA LEU A 47 3.45 -4.45 -16.17
C LEU A 47 4.78 -3.69 -15.99
N SER A 48 5.22 -3.43 -14.76
CA SER A 48 6.50 -2.77 -14.51
C SER A 48 7.70 -3.59 -15.02
N ARG A 49 7.59 -4.94 -15.04
CA ARG A 49 8.58 -5.81 -15.69
C ARG A 49 8.60 -5.67 -17.21
N ARG A 50 7.49 -5.26 -17.82
CA ARG A 50 7.38 -5.07 -19.27
C ARG A 50 7.81 -3.66 -19.72
N PHE A 51 7.71 -2.67 -18.84
CA PHE A 51 8.16 -1.30 -19.09
C PHE A 51 9.48 -1.00 -18.35
N VAL A 52 10.55 -1.72 -18.75
CA VAL A 52 11.92 -1.49 -18.23
C VAL A 52 12.40 -0.09 -18.64
N GLY A 53 12.84 0.72 -17.67
CA GLY A 53 13.64 1.93 -17.91
C GLY A 53 12.95 3.29 -17.78
N ARG A 54 11.62 3.38 -17.61
CA ARG A 54 10.92 4.68 -17.52
C ARG A 54 9.93 4.85 -16.35
N ALA A 55 9.81 3.86 -15.47
CA ALA A 55 8.92 3.94 -14.30
C ALA A 55 9.58 4.72 -13.13
N SER A 56 9.84 6.00 -13.39
CA SER A 56 10.31 7.00 -12.41
C SER A 56 9.17 7.34 -11.45
N THR A 57 9.45 7.44 -10.15
CA THR A 57 8.82 8.27 -9.08
C THR A 57 7.28 8.26 -8.87
N VAL A 58 6.49 8.04 -9.91
CA VAL A 58 5.02 8.05 -9.98
C VAL A 58 4.43 6.67 -9.72
N ALA A 59 5.25 5.61 -9.67
CA ALA A 59 4.77 4.24 -9.48
C ALA A 59 3.96 4.07 -8.18
N ALA A 60 4.29 4.83 -7.13
CA ALA A 60 3.62 4.74 -5.84
C ALA A 60 2.24 5.43 -5.81
N PRO A 61 2.10 6.72 -6.15
CA PRO A 61 0.80 7.35 -6.31
C PRO A 61 -0.09 6.66 -7.34
N ALA A 62 0.49 6.16 -8.45
CA ALA A 62 -0.28 5.47 -9.48
C ALA A 62 -0.85 4.12 -9.00
N ALA A 63 -0.09 3.33 -8.23
CA ALA A 63 -0.60 2.10 -7.64
C ALA A 63 -1.72 2.38 -6.62
N MET A 64 -1.53 3.40 -5.79
CA MET A 64 -2.56 3.85 -4.84
C MET A 64 -3.85 4.24 -5.58
N ALA A 65 -3.72 5.07 -6.63
CA ALA A 65 -4.85 5.48 -7.46
C ALA A 65 -5.51 4.29 -8.17
N ALA A 66 -4.74 3.28 -8.59
CA ALA A 66 -5.28 2.07 -9.21
C ALA A 66 -6.11 1.23 -8.23
N VAL A 67 -5.65 1.06 -6.98
CA VAL A 67 -6.40 0.35 -5.94
C VAL A 67 -7.70 1.09 -5.61
N ILE A 68 -7.63 2.41 -5.39
CA ILE A 68 -8.82 3.25 -5.14
C ILE A 68 -9.80 3.18 -6.32
N GLY A 69 -9.29 3.28 -7.55
CA GLY A 69 -10.07 3.17 -8.77
C GLY A 69 -10.74 1.80 -8.91
N ALA A 70 -10.09 0.72 -8.48
CA ALA A 70 -10.69 -0.61 -8.47
C ALA A 70 -11.78 -0.76 -7.41
N TRP A 71 -11.61 -0.22 -6.21
CA TRP A 71 -12.69 -0.20 -5.20
C TRP A 71 -13.90 0.57 -5.70
N ALA A 72 -13.68 1.75 -6.30
CA ALA A 72 -14.74 2.55 -6.91
C ALA A 72 -15.43 1.76 -8.03
N SER A 73 -14.67 1.13 -8.93
CA SER A 73 -15.21 0.36 -10.05
C SER A 73 -16.03 -0.85 -9.61
N LEU A 74 -15.53 -1.61 -8.62
CA LEU A 74 -16.25 -2.75 -8.04
C LEU A 74 -17.55 -2.31 -7.37
N SER A 75 -17.52 -1.20 -6.64
CA SER A 75 -18.71 -0.63 -6.02
C SER A 75 -19.70 -0.17 -7.07
N ILE A 76 -19.27 0.63 -8.06
CA ILE A 76 -20.13 1.15 -9.13
C ILE A 76 -20.80 0.00 -9.88
N MET A 77 -20.02 -0.99 -10.31
CA MET A 77 -20.53 -2.16 -11.01
C MET A 77 -21.46 -2.99 -10.11
N GLY A 78 -21.07 -3.24 -8.87
CA GLY A 78 -21.86 -4.03 -7.92
C GLY A 78 -23.25 -3.45 -7.68
N TRP A 79 -23.33 -2.16 -7.39
CA TRP A 79 -24.62 -1.48 -7.21
C TRP A 79 -25.41 -1.34 -8.51
N ALA A 80 -24.73 -1.11 -9.64
CA ALA A 80 -25.39 -1.06 -10.96
C ALA A 80 -26.10 -2.39 -11.27
N LEU A 81 -25.47 -3.53 -11.01
CA LEU A 81 -26.09 -4.84 -11.18
C LEU A 81 -27.27 -5.07 -10.20
N VAL A 82 -27.27 -4.44 -9.02
CA VAL A 82 -28.43 -4.49 -8.11
C VAL A 82 -29.61 -3.67 -8.66
N TYR A 83 -29.34 -2.54 -9.32
CA TYR A 83 -30.39 -1.69 -9.90
C TYR A 83 -30.92 -2.18 -11.24
N LEU A 84 -30.08 -2.83 -12.05
CA LEU A 84 -30.41 -3.21 -13.42
C LEU A 84 -31.76 -3.95 -13.56
N PRO A 85 -32.10 -4.95 -12.71
CA PRO A 85 -33.38 -5.66 -12.86
C PRO A 85 -34.60 -4.87 -12.41
N HIS A 86 -34.39 -3.72 -11.78
CA HIS A 86 -35.43 -2.81 -11.33
C HIS A 86 -35.63 -1.63 -12.28
N LEU A 87 -34.84 -1.52 -13.35
CA LEU A 87 -35.01 -0.49 -14.36
C LEU A 87 -35.95 -0.97 -15.48
N PRO A 88 -36.78 -0.07 -16.05
CA PRO A 88 -37.05 1.29 -15.59
C PRO A 88 -38.12 1.37 -14.49
N ASP A 89 -38.92 0.30 -14.30
CA ASP A 89 -40.19 0.34 -13.54
C ASP A 89 -40.04 0.69 -12.04
N GLY A 90 -38.86 0.48 -11.46
CA GLY A 90 -38.53 0.79 -10.07
C GLY A 90 -38.15 2.25 -9.81
N PHE A 91 -38.05 3.08 -10.86
CA PHE A 91 -37.55 4.46 -10.80
C PHE A 91 -38.53 5.45 -11.45
N VAL A 92 -38.50 6.68 -10.94
CA VAL A 92 -39.20 7.84 -11.51
C VAL A 92 -38.18 8.74 -12.17
N TYR A 93 -38.49 9.17 -13.37
CA TYR A 93 -37.64 9.99 -14.22
C TYR A 93 -38.19 11.41 -14.30
N ALA A 94 -37.30 12.40 -14.25
CA ALA A 94 -37.63 13.79 -14.51
C ALA A 94 -38.01 14.00 -15.99
N GLU A 95 -38.74 15.07 -16.26
CA GLU A 95 -39.18 15.39 -17.62
C GLU A 95 -37.97 15.61 -18.54
N GLY A 96 -37.96 14.91 -19.69
CA GLY A 96 -36.89 14.99 -20.68
C GLY A 96 -35.70 14.03 -20.48
N VAL A 97 -35.69 13.23 -19.42
CA VAL A 97 -34.66 12.19 -19.21
C VAL A 97 -35.00 10.94 -20.04
N PRO A 98 -34.07 10.40 -20.85
CA PRO A 98 -34.30 9.16 -21.60
C PRO A 98 -34.48 7.96 -20.66
N HIS A 99 -35.38 7.02 -21.01
CA HIS A 99 -35.57 5.78 -20.27
C HIS A 99 -34.80 4.66 -20.98
N GLY A 100 -33.53 4.47 -20.62
CA GLY A 100 -32.68 3.48 -21.27
C GLY A 100 -33.00 2.05 -20.84
N GLY A 101 -33.20 1.84 -19.53
CA GLY A 101 -33.37 0.51 -18.94
C GLY A 101 -32.16 -0.40 -19.11
N ASP A 102 -30.99 0.17 -19.41
CA ASP A 102 -29.78 -0.57 -19.78
C ASP A 102 -28.69 -0.50 -18.70
N LEU A 103 -27.59 -1.22 -18.93
CA LEU A 103 -26.46 -1.23 -18.01
C LEU A 103 -25.81 0.15 -17.87
N ALA A 104 -25.84 0.98 -18.92
CA ALA A 104 -25.26 2.32 -18.88
C ALA A 104 -26.03 3.22 -17.92
N GLU A 105 -27.37 3.17 -17.95
CA GLU A 105 -28.24 3.86 -17.02
C GLU A 105 -28.04 3.36 -15.58
N ALA A 106 -27.96 2.04 -15.38
CA ALA A 106 -27.69 1.47 -14.06
C ALA A 106 -26.32 1.91 -13.49
N MET A 107 -25.28 1.94 -14.32
CA MET A 107 -23.96 2.46 -13.96
C MET A 107 -23.99 3.95 -13.65
N TYR A 108 -24.76 4.73 -14.40
CA TYR A 108 -24.94 6.15 -14.17
C TYR A 108 -25.58 6.43 -12.80
N ILE A 109 -26.72 5.79 -12.51
CA ILE A 109 -27.40 5.87 -11.21
C ILE A 109 -26.43 5.50 -10.09
N SER A 110 -25.73 4.38 -10.26
CA SER A 110 -24.75 3.90 -9.28
C SER A 110 -23.61 4.89 -9.05
N MET A 111 -23.04 5.47 -10.11
CA MET A 111 -21.94 6.44 -10.00
C MET A 111 -22.39 7.74 -9.30
N VAL A 112 -23.56 8.25 -9.64
CA VAL A 112 -24.14 9.48 -9.04
C VAL A 112 -24.50 9.27 -7.57
N SER A 113 -25.06 8.11 -7.22
CA SER A 113 -25.38 7.76 -5.82
C SER A 113 -24.12 7.48 -5.00
N LEU A 114 -23.14 6.76 -5.54
CA LEU A 114 -21.89 6.45 -4.85
C LEU A 114 -21.05 7.71 -4.58
N SER A 115 -21.01 8.64 -5.55
CA SER A 115 -20.32 9.92 -5.40
C SER A 115 -21.06 10.91 -4.48
N THR A 116 -22.24 10.54 -3.98
CA THR A 116 -23.12 11.38 -3.14
C THR A 116 -23.62 12.66 -3.82
N VAL A 117 -23.48 12.78 -5.15
CA VAL A 117 -23.93 13.94 -5.92
C VAL A 117 -25.46 14.00 -5.97
N GLY A 118 -26.10 12.88 -6.30
CA GLY A 118 -27.56 12.74 -6.26
C GLY A 118 -28.33 13.79 -7.07
N PHE A 119 -28.10 13.89 -8.39
CA PHE A 119 -28.74 14.88 -9.27
C PHE A 119 -30.27 14.93 -9.18
N GLY A 120 -30.91 13.83 -8.78
CA GLY A 120 -32.36 13.78 -8.54
C GLY A 120 -33.20 13.66 -9.81
N GLU A 121 -32.58 13.46 -10.96
CA GLU A 121 -33.28 13.27 -12.24
C GLU A 121 -33.82 11.85 -12.43
N ILE A 122 -33.20 10.85 -11.77
CA ILE A 122 -33.70 9.48 -11.67
C ILE A 122 -33.77 9.13 -10.18
N VAL A 123 -34.97 8.86 -9.68
CA VAL A 123 -35.22 8.68 -8.25
C VAL A 123 -35.92 7.34 -7.99
N PRO A 124 -35.51 6.55 -6.98
CA PRO A 124 -36.17 5.30 -6.65
C PRO A 124 -37.64 5.51 -6.24
N ALA A 125 -38.55 4.84 -6.96
CA ALA A 125 -39.98 4.87 -6.69
C ALA A 125 -40.33 3.97 -5.50
N ALA A 126 -39.78 2.76 -5.47
CA ALA A 126 -40.10 1.74 -4.47
C ALA A 126 -39.44 2.04 -3.10
N PRO A 127 -40.14 1.82 -1.96
CA PRO A 127 -39.58 2.03 -0.62
C PRO A 127 -38.29 1.26 -0.38
N LEU A 128 -38.21 0.00 -0.85
CA LEU A 128 -37.00 -0.81 -0.69
C LEU A 128 -35.82 -0.22 -1.46
N LEU A 129 -36.01 0.20 -2.71
CA LEU A 129 -34.95 0.82 -3.52
C LEU A 129 -34.43 2.12 -2.91
N ARG A 130 -35.29 2.89 -2.24
CA ARG A 130 -34.86 4.08 -1.48
C ARG A 130 -33.86 3.73 -0.38
N PHE A 131 -34.11 2.66 0.37
CA PHE A 131 -33.17 2.18 1.38
C PHE A 131 -31.88 1.64 0.76
N VAL A 132 -31.96 0.94 -0.38
CA VAL A 132 -30.79 0.44 -1.11
C VAL A 132 -29.90 1.60 -1.58
N VAL A 133 -30.48 2.64 -2.19
CA VAL A 133 -29.75 3.84 -2.62
C VAL A 133 -29.15 4.60 -1.43
N ALA A 134 -29.89 4.70 -0.32
CA ALA A 134 -29.37 5.30 0.90
C ALA A 134 -28.17 4.50 1.46
N ALA A 135 -28.24 3.17 1.46
CA ALA A 135 -27.13 2.31 1.87
C ALA A 135 -25.91 2.47 0.93
N GLN A 136 -26.14 2.64 -0.37
CA GLN A 136 -25.07 2.94 -1.32
C GLN A 136 -24.39 4.28 -1.00
N ALA A 137 -25.15 5.33 -0.69
CA ALA A 137 -24.57 6.63 -0.33
C ALA A 137 -23.69 6.54 0.93
N VAL A 138 -24.14 5.81 1.96
CA VAL A 138 -23.34 5.51 3.15
C VAL A 138 -22.07 4.75 2.79
N THR A 139 -22.17 3.77 1.88
CA THR A 139 -21.02 3.00 1.39
C THR A 139 -20.02 3.89 0.65
N GLY A 140 -20.50 4.82 -0.19
CA GLY A 140 -19.65 5.79 -0.90
C GLY A 140 -18.90 6.71 0.05
N PHE A 141 -19.60 7.24 1.06
CA PHE A 141 -18.96 8.04 2.12
C PHE A 141 -17.93 7.25 2.93
N GLY A 142 -18.24 5.99 3.25
CA GLY A 142 -17.32 5.07 3.90
C GLY A 142 -16.08 4.80 3.05
N LEU A 143 -16.25 4.61 1.73
CA LEU A 143 -15.15 4.40 0.79
C LEU A 143 -14.24 5.62 0.65
N LEU A 144 -14.82 6.83 0.62
CA LEU A 144 -14.04 8.08 0.62
C LEU A 144 -13.23 8.21 1.90
N THR A 145 -13.86 7.98 3.05
CA THR A 145 -13.21 8.03 4.36
C THR A 145 -12.07 7.02 4.45
N ALA A 146 -12.33 5.77 4.07
CA ALA A 146 -11.35 4.69 3.97
C ALA A 146 -10.16 5.08 3.10
N THR A 147 -10.42 5.66 1.93
CA THR A 147 -9.38 6.13 1.00
C THR A 147 -8.48 7.21 1.63
N VAL A 148 -9.07 8.21 2.26
CA VAL A 148 -8.31 9.28 2.94
C VAL A 148 -7.48 8.71 4.10
N SER A 149 -8.07 7.85 4.93
CA SER A 149 -7.36 7.16 6.02
C SER A 149 -6.20 6.32 5.50
N TRP A 150 -6.36 5.63 4.37
CA TRP A 150 -5.30 4.81 3.78
C TRP A 150 -4.12 5.66 3.31
N ILE A 151 -4.41 6.77 2.62
CA ILE A 151 -3.39 7.72 2.16
C ILE A 151 -2.62 8.28 3.36
N LEU A 152 -3.33 8.74 4.39
CA LEU A 152 -2.71 9.32 5.59
C LEU A 152 -1.86 8.33 6.38
N GLN A 153 -2.18 7.03 6.35
CA GLN A 153 -1.41 5.98 7.03
C GLN A 153 -0.20 5.49 6.22
N THR A 154 -0.33 5.43 4.90
CA THR A 154 0.72 4.89 4.01
C THR A 154 1.88 5.87 3.80
N TYR A 155 1.60 7.18 3.73
CA TYR A 155 2.64 8.19 3.49
C TYR A 155 3.70 8.30 4.61
N PRO A 156 3.35 8.26 5.91
CA PRO A 156 4.33 8.24 7.00
C PRO A 156 5.29 7.05 6.98
N ALA A 157 4.82 5.86 6.60
CA ALA A 157 5.71 4.69 6.46
C ALA A 157 6.78 4.95 5.37
N LEU A 158 6.37 5.57 4.26
CA LEU A 158 7.30 5.97 3.20
C LEU A 158 8.23 7.11 3.61
N SER A 159 7.81 8.05 4.45
CA SER A 159 8.69 9.12 4.92
C SER A 159 9.72 8.59 5.92
N ARG A 160 9.35 7.69 6.83
CA ARG A 160 10.26 7.06 7.80
C ARG A 160 11.37 6.24 7.13
N ARG A 161 11.03 5.45 6.12
CA ARG A 161 12.02 4.70 5.32
C ARG A 161 13.04 5.64 4.67
N ARG A 162 12.57 6.73 4.06
CA ARG A 162 13.42 7.76 3.44
C ARG A 162 14.27 8.49 4.48
N ALA A 163 13.72 8.78 5.64
CA ALA A 163 14.44 9.42 6.74
C ALA A 163 15.60 8.54 7.22
N LEU A 164 15.38 7.25 7.47
CA LEU A 164 16.44 6.31 7.87
C LEU A 164 17.58 6.25 6.84
N ALA A 165 17.23 6.11 5.55
CA ALA A 165 18.25 6.04 4.52
C ALA A 165 19.01 7.37 4.36
N HIS A 166 18.32 8.50 4.52
CA HIS A 166 18.95 9.82 4.53
C HIS A 166 19.87 10.02 5.73
N GLU A 167 19.43 9.67 6.94
CA GLU A 167 20.21 9.74 8.19
C GLU A 167 21.48 8.89 8.12
N LEU A 168 21.37 7.63 7.67
CA LEU A 168 22.53 6.75 7.50
C LEU A 168 23.52 7.31 6.47
N ASN A 169 23.03 7.94 5.39
CA ASN A 169 23.89 8.54 4.38
C ASN A 169 24.56 9.84 4.87
N LEU A 170 23.87 10.67 5.66
CA LEU A 170 24.46 11.83 6.31
C LEU A 170 25.54 11.39 7.31
N PHE A 171 25.26 10.35 8.11
CA PHE A 171 26.23 9.78 9.03
C PHE A 171 27.47 9.27 8.30
N ARG A 172 27.28 8.52 7.20
CA ARG A 172 28.39 8.04 6.35
C ARG A 172 29.28 9.17 5.83
N GLN A 173 28.67 10.28 5.41
CA GLN A 173 29.40 11.46 4.93
C GLN A 173 30.17 12.16 6.05
N ALA A 174 29.58 12.26 7.25
CA ALA A 174 30.20 12.90 8.41
C ALA A 174 31.32 12.06 9.04
N ALA A 175 31.14 10.75 9.16
CA ALA A 175 32.10 9.82 9.77
C ALA A 175 33.37 9.62 8.91
N GLY A 176 33.25 9.77 7.58
CA GLY A 176 34.38 9.62 6.66
C GLY A 176 35.03 8.22 6.73
N PRO A 177 36.30 8.08 6.32
CA PRO A 177 37.00 6.78 6.31
C PRO A 177 37.34 6.25 7.72
N GLN A 178 37.30 7.11 8.75
CA GLN A 178 37.61 6.72 10.13
C GLN A 178 36.39 6.14 10.86
N GLY A 179 35.19 6.24 10.27
CA GLY A 179 33.98 5.60 10.79
C GLY A 179 33.63 6.09 12.20
N MET A 180 33.23 5.16 13.07
CA MET A 180 32.86 5.46 14.47
C MET A 180 34.05 5.61 15.42
N SER A 181 35.28 5.32 14.96
CA SER A 181 36.47 5.28 15.83
C SER A 181 36.86 6.66 16.39
N THR A 182 36.39 7.75 15.78
CA THR A 182 36.66 9.13 16.20
C THR A 182 35.62 9.68 17.17
N LEU A 183 34.49 8.98 17.33
CA LEU A 183 33.41 9.41 18.21
C LEU A 183 33.67 8.92 19.63
N GLU A 184 33.18 9.67 20.61
CA GLU A 184 33.10 9.19 21.98
C GLU A 184 32.22 7.94 22.03
N HIS A 185 32.67 6.87 22.70
CA HIS A 185 31.99 5.58 22.72
C HIS A 185 30.52 5.67 23.15
N GLY A 186 30.20 6.51 24.15
CA GLY A 186 28.81 6.71 24.59
C GLY A 186 27.94 7.39 23.53
N HIS A 187 28.49 8.36 22.79
CA HIS A 187 27.79 9.01 21.69
C HIS A 187 27.58 8.06 20.50
N ALA A 188 28.60 7.27 20.16
CA ALA A 188 28.51 6.26 19.11
C ALA A 188 27.46 5.19 19.44
N ALA A 189 27.41 4.72 20.69
CA ALA A 189 26.41 3.77 21.16
C ALA A 189 24.99 4.35 21.02
N ALA A 190 24.76 5.58 21.48
CA ALA A 190 23.45 6.24 21.37
C ALA A 190 22.97 6.41 19.92
N LEU A 191 23.88 6.73 18.99
CA LEU A 191 23.55 6.83 17.56
C LEU A 191 23.17 5.46 16.97
N LEU A 192 23.93 4.41 17.28
CA LEU A 192 23.62 3.03 16.87
C LEU A 192 22.26 2.58 17.41
N GLU A 193 21.94 2.89 18.66
CA GLU A 193 20.65 2.56 19.25
C GLU A 193 19.48 3.29 18.56
N SER A 194 19.70 4.56 18.20
CA SER A 194 18.73 5.33 17.41
C SER A 194 18.50 4.70 16.03
N PHE A 195 19.57 4.33 15.33
CA PHE A 195 19.46 3.64 14.05
C PHE A 195 18.76 2.29 14.17
N ALA A 196 19.05 1.51 15.21
CA ALA A 196 18.41 0.23 15.46
C ALA A 196 16.89 0.39 15.64
N ARG A 197 16.46 1.40 16.39
CA ARG A 197 15.04 1.73 16.56
C ARG A 197 14.38 2.15 15.24
N SER A 198 15.07 2.95 14.43
CA SER A 198 14.59 3.35 13.10
C SER A 198 14.49 2.15 12.14
N VAL A 199 15.46 1.24 12.15
CA VAL A 199 15.42 -0.02 11.38
C VAL A 199 14.26 -0.91 11.82
N ALA A 200 14.05 -1.10 13.12
CA ALA A 200 12.94 -1.87 13.65
C ALA A 200 11.59 -1.26 13.22
N THR A 201 11.46 0.07 13.28
CA THR A 201 10.26 0.78 12.83
C THR A 201 10.00 0.56 11.34
N VAL A 202 11.04 0.63 10.50
CA VAL A 202 10.92 0.37 9.06
C VAL A 202 10.58 -1.10 8.77
N SER A 203 11.08 -2.04 9.58
CA SER A 203 10.76 -3.47 9.45
C SER A 203 9.28 -3.73 9.72
N MET A 204 8.75 -3.13 10.80
CA MET A 204 7.34 -3.18 11.13
C MET A 204 6.46 -2.48 10.07
N ASP A 205 6.92 -1.34 9.54
CA ASP A 205 6.22 -0.64 8.46
C ASP A 205 6.15 -1.46 7.17
N LEU A 206 7.22 -2.18 6.82
CA LEU A 206 7.24 -3.07 5.65
C LEU A 206 6.36 -4.30 5.83
N LEU A 207 6.17 -4.77 7.06
CA LEU A 207 5.22 -5.82 7.38
C LEU A 207 3.76 -5.34 7.27
N ALA A 208 3.47 -4.15 7.80
CA ALA A 208 2.14 -3.57 7.84
C ALA A 208 1.68 -3.05 6.47
N PHE A 209 2.59 -2.41 5.72
CA PHE A 209 2.33 -1.82 4.41
C PHE A 209 3.24 -2.47 3.36
N ASN A 210 3.02 -3.76 3.09
CA ASN A 210 3.85 -4.52 2.15
C ASN A 210 3.85 -3.93 0.72
N GLU A 211 2.84 -3.13 0.40
CA GLU A 211 2.73 -2.33 -0.82
C GLU A 211 3.89 -1.35 -0.99
N THR A 212 4.40 -0.83 0.12
CA THR A 212 5.48 0.17 0.13
C THR A 212 6.82 -0.35 -0.33
N TYR A 213 7.01 -1.68 -0.29
CA TYR A 213 8.20 -2.32 -0.84
C TYR A 213 8.34 -2.07 -2.35
N TYR A 214 7.23 -2.10 -3.08
CA TYR A 214 7.23 -1.91 -4.54
C TYR A 214 7.32 -0.45 -4.97
N PHE A 215 7.20 0.48 -4.03
CA PHE A 215 7.40 1.90 -4.27
C PHE A 215 8.89 2.20 -4.45
N HIS A 216 9.25 2.53 -5.69
CA HIS A 216 10.62 2.84 -6.06
C HIS A 216 10.98 4.28 -5.66
N GLU A 217 12.02 4.44 -4.86
CA GLU A 217 12.62 5.74 -4.56
C GLU A 217 13.50 6.16 -5.74
N ALA A 218 13.15 7.29 -6.39
CA ALA A 218 13.85 7.77 -7.60
C ALA A 218 15.25 8.34 -7.34
N GLN A 219 15.71 8.45 -6.08
CA GLN A 219 16.99 9.08 -5.75
C GLN A 219 18.06 8.05 -5.38
N GLN A 220 18.96 7.84 -6.36
CA GLN A 220 20.11 6.92 -6.35
C GLN A 220 21.13 7.13 -5.21
N ARG A 221 21.09 8.24 -4.46
CA ARG A 221 22.10 8.59 -3.43
C ARG A 221 21.66 8.35 -1.99
N GLY A 222 20.55 7.65 -1.77
CA GLY A 222 20.04 7.37 -0.42
C GLY A 222 18.99 6.26 -0.40
N SER A 223 19.10 5.28 -1.30
CA SER A 223 18.15 4.17 -1.31
C SER A 223 18.46 3.21 -0.17
N LEU A 224 17.42 2.80 0.59
CA LEU A 224 17.52 1.84 1.69
C LEU A 224 18.48 0.63 1.43
N PRO A 225 18.48 -0.04 0.25
CA PRO A 225 19.39 -1.16 0.01
C PRO A 225 20.88 -0.80 0.15
N ALA A 226 21.27 0.39 -0.33
CA ALA A 226 22.66 0.84 -0.32
C ALA A 226 23.13 1.27 1.09
N THR A 227 22.20 1.72 1.95
CA THR A 227 22.50 2.17 3.31
C THR A 227 22.42 1.04 4.33
N VAL A 228 21.64 -0.01 4.07
CA VAL A 228 21.52 -1.18 4.95
C VAL A 228 22.82 -1.99 5.02
N ALA A 229 23.56 -2.11 3.91
CA ALA A 229 24.88 -2.73 3.93
C ALA A 229 25.87 -1.96 4.84
N TYR A 230 25.83 -0.63 4.78
CA TYR A 230 26.62 0.24 5.66
C TYR A 230 26.18 0.12 7.12
N ALA A 231 24.88 0.04 7.38
CA ALA A 231 24.34 -0.18 8.71
C ALA A 231 24.81 -1.51 9.33
N HIS A 232 24.87 -2.57 8.53
CA HIS A 232 25.41 -3.87 8.94
C HIS A 232 26.91 -3.79 9.26
N GLN A 233 27.68 -3.05 8.44
CA GLN A 233 29.10 -2.80 8.71
C GLN A 233 29.28 -2.09 10.07
N LEU A 234 28.53 -1.02 10.32
CA LEU A 234 28.58 -0.30 11.62
C LEU A 234 28.26 -1.21 12.80
N ALA A 235 27.21 -2.04 12.69
CA ALA A 235 26.86 -3.00 13.74
C ALA A 235 28.00 -3.99 14.04
N SER A 236 28.67 -4.49 13.00
CA SER A 236 29.80 -5.41 13.15
C SER A 236 31.04 -4.76 13.78
N GLU A 237 31.37 -3.53 13.36
CA GLU A 237 32.49 -2.76 13.92
C GLU A 237 32.26 -2.46 15.42
N ALA A 238 31.04 -2.09 15.79
CA ALA A 238 30.65 -1.81 17.17
C ALA A 238 30.76 -3.06 18.08
N GLN A 239 30.37 -4.23 17.58
CA GLN A 239 30.50 -5.50 18.32
C GLN A 239 31.96 -5.95 18.50
N ALA A 240 32.83 -5.65 17.53
CA ALA A 240 34.25 -5.98 17.61
C ALA A 240 35.05 -5.04 18.54
N GLY A 241 34.45 -3.91 18.95
CA GLY A 241 35.06 -2.96 19.88
C GLY A 241 35.23 -3.51 21.30
N THR A 242 35.94 -2.78 22.15
CA THR A 242 36.20 -3.17 23.56
C THR A 242 35.23 -2.54 24.56
N ASN A 243 34.48 -1.50 24.16
CA ASN A 243 33.54 -0.80 25.03
C ASN A 243 32.20 -1.56 25.11
N ILE A 244 31.72 -1.81 26.33
CA ILE A 244 30.51 -2.62 26.60
C ILE A 244 29.24 -1.98 26.03
N ASP A 245 29.10 -0.66 26.16
CA ASP A 245 27.92 0.07 25.68
C ASP A 245 27.84 0.04 24.16
N LEU A 246 28.99 0.24 23.49
CA LEU A 246 29.08 0.16 22.04
C LEU A 246 28.81 -1.26 21.53
N GLN A 247 29.31 -2.29 22.21
CA GLN A 247 29.01 -3.69 21.89
C GLN A 247 27.52 -4.00 22.04
N PHE A 248 26.86 -3.49 23.09
CA PHE A 248 25.42 -3.68 23.29
C PHE A 248 24.61 -3.02 22.17
N ALA A 249 24.90 -1.76 21.85
CA ALA A 249 24.26 -1.04 20.75
C ALA A 249 24.48 -1.75 19.40
N GLY A 250 25.68 -2.29 19.17
CA GLY A 250 26.02 -3.08 17.99
C GLY A 250 25.21 -4.38 17.88
N ARG A 251 24.98 -5.09 18.99
CA ARG A 251 24.09 -6.28 19.02
C ARG A 251 22.64 -5.92 18.75
N MET A 252 22.15 -4.82 19.32
CA MET A 252 20.77 -4.36 19.11
C MET A 252 20.53 -3.96 17.64
N MET A 253 21.48 -3.26 17.03
CA MET A 253 21.42 -2.93 15.60
C MET A 253 21.44 -4.18 14.72
N HIS A 254 22.26 -5.17 15.05
CA HIS A 254 22.32 -6.42 14.32
C HIS A 254 21.00 -7.20 14.40
N ALA A 255 20.41 -7.30 15.60
CA ALA A 255 19.10 -7.92 15.77
C ALA A 255 17.99 -7.21 14.97
N ALA A 256 17.98 -5.88 14.94
CA ALA A 256 17.02 -5.12 14.13
C ALA A 256 17.21 -5.34 12.62
N LEU A 257 18.45 -5.47 12.17
CA LEU A 257 18.77 -5.80 10.77
C LEU A 257 18.40 -7.25 10.41
N ASP A 258 18.57 -8.20 11.32
CA ASP A 258 18.13 -9.58 11.12
C ASP A 258 16.61 -9.67 10.99
N ASP A 259 15.86 -8.95 11.83
CA ASP A 259 14.40 -8.82 11.73
C ASP A 259 13.99 -8.28 10.36
N LEU A 260 14.64 -7.20 9.90
CA LEU A 260 14.41 -6.64 8.56
C LEU A 260 14.69 -7.68 7.46
N ALA A 261 15.78 -8.43 7.59
CA ALA A 261 16.15 -9.46 6.62
C ALA A 261 15.14 -10.63 6.60
N GLU A 262 14.59 -11.01 7.74
CA GLU A 262 13.54 -12.03 7.84
C GLU A 262 12.26 -11.58 7.13
N VAL A 263 11.85 -10.32 7.31
CA VAL A 263 10.73 -9.71 6.58
C VAL A 263 10.99 -9.74 5.07
N LEU A 264 12.18 -9.31 4.64
CA LEU A 264 12.59 -9.32 3.23
C LEU A 264 12.59 -10.72 2.62
N ARG A 265 13.06 -11.73 3.36
CA ARG A 265 13.10 -13.12 2.93
C ARG A 265 11.70 -13.73 2.86
N GLY A 266 10.94 -13.63 3.95
CA GLY A 266 9.65 -14.28 4.10
C GLY A 266 8.55 -13.69 3.23
N LYS A 267 8.44 -12.34 3.19
CA LYS A 267 7.35 -11.67 2.46
C LYS A 267 7.71 -11.32 1.02
N PHE A 268 8.97 -11.03 0.74
CA PHE A 268 9.41 -10.49 -0.55
C PHE A 268 10.31 -11.45 -1.36
N GLY A 269 10.63 -12.63 -0.82
CA GLY A 269 11.29 -13.72 -1.55
C GLY A 269 12.78 -13.48 -1.84
N HIS A 270 13.45 -12.64 -1.05
CA HIS A 270 14.90 -12.48 -1.16
C HIS A 270 15.63 -13.73 -0.67
N THR A 271 16.69 -14.10 -1.39
CA THR A 271 17.51 -15.28 -1.08
C THR A 271 18.68 -14.94 -0.17
N GLY A 272 19.04 -15.85 0.73
CA GLY A 272 20.18 -15.71 1.65
C GLY A 272 19.87 -16.35 3.00
N GLN A 273 20.85 -16.99 3.61
CA GLN A 273 20.73 -17.54 4.97
C GLN A 273 21.05 -16.49 6.03
N THR A 274 21.97 -15.57 5.73
CA THR A 274 22.37 -14.46 6.59
C THR A 274 21.68 -13.14 6.20
N SER A 275 21.58 -12.18 7.12
CA SER A 275 21.05 -10.85 6.83
C SER A 275 21.87 -10.13 5.76
N SER A 276 23.20 -10.27 5.80
CA SER A 276 24.10 -9.74 4.77
C SER A 276 23.79 -10.28 3.36
N GLU A 277 23.59 -11.59 3.20
CA GLU A 277 23.23 -12.19 1.90
C GLU A 277 21.86 -11.71 1.41
N VAL A 278 20.88 -11.62 2.31
CA VAL A 278 19.54 -11.09 1.98
C VAL A 278 19.63 -9.64 1.51
N PHE A 279 20.44 -8.81 2.17
CA PHE A 279 20.63 -7.42 1.76
C PHE A 279 21.40 -7.28 0.46
N GLN A 280 22.33 -8.21 0.15
CA GLN A 280 23.00 -8.26 -1.14
C GLN A 280 22.05 -8.70 -2.28
N SER A 281 21.17 -9.68 -2.01
CA SER A 281 20.05 -10.04 -2.89
C SER A 281 19.14 -8.83 -3.11
N TYR A 282 18.82 -8.10 -2.05
CA TYR A 282 18.01 -6.88 -2.10
C TYR A 282 18.67 -5.79 -2.95
N GLU A 283 19.94 -5.47 -2.70
CA GLU A 283 20.70 -4.49 -3.49
C GLU A 283 20.79 -4.91 -4.95
N SER A 284 21.17 -6.17 -5.25
CA SER A 284 21.30 -6.66 -6.62
C SER A 284 19.98 -6.69 -7.37
N HIS A 285 18.87 -7.05 -6.73
CA HIS A 285 17.53 -6.99 -7.32
C HIS A 285 17.12 -5.54 -7.66
N HIS A 286 17.56 -4.56 -6.86
CA HIS A 286 17.39 -3.13 -7.15
C HIS A 286 18.41 -2.60 -8.18
N ARG A 287 19.60 -3.20 -8.29
CA ARG A 287 20.68 -2.76 -9.18
C ARG A 287 20.63 -3.40 -10.58
N HIS A 288 20.10 -4.61 -10.75
CA HIS A 288 19.96 -5.29 -12.04
C HIS A 288 18.79 -4.78 -12.88
N ARG A 289 17.84 -4.05 -12.29
CA ARG A 289 16.77 -3.33 -13.02
C ARG A 289 17.24 -1.98 -13.59
N ARG A 290 18.54 -1.69 -13.51
CA ARG A 290 19.22 -0.44 -13.91
C ARG A 290 19.84 -0.50 -15.32
N ASN A 291 20.05 -1.71 -15.85
CA ASN A 291 20.62 -1.97 -17.17
C ASN A 291 19.57 -2.62 -18.06
#